data_AF-A0A2R6FPH1-F1
#
_entry.id   AF-A0A2R6FPH1-F1
#
_cell.length_a   1.000
_cell.length_b   1.000
_cell.length_c   1.000
_cell.angle_alpha   90.00
_cell.angle_beta   90.00
_cell.angle_gamma   90.00
#
_symmetry.space_group_name_H-M   'P 1'
#
loop_
_entity.id
_entity.type
_entity.pdbx_description
1 polymer ?
#
loop_
_entity_poly.entity_id
_entity_poly.type
_entity_poly.pdbx_seq_one_letter_code
_entity_poly.pdbx_strand_id
1 'polypeptide(L)' 'MDSSILDDCAETGTVILTNDRDFVRMANERDHAGVVMYTDRRFLLDDPTNAAGALVEMNRYYSKDGMANTVEWLDNWR' A
#
# COMPACT_ATOMS: atom_id res chain seq x y z
N MET A 1 -13.47 7.27 -8.64
CA MET A 1 -13.22 6.19 -7.66
C MET A 1 -13.81 6.63 -6.33
N ASP A 2 -14.42 5.73 -5.56
CA ASP A 2 -15.05 6.09 -4.29
C ASP A 2 -13.97 6.29 -3.21
N SER A 3 -13.93 7.48 -2.62
CA SER A 3 -12.95 7.87 -1.61
C SER A 3 -13.21 7.21 -0.25
N SER A 4 -14.37 6.57 -0.08
CA SER A 4 -14.75 5.83 1.13
C SER A 4 -13.74 4.75 1.53
N ILE A 5 -13.04 4.15 0.56
CA ILE A 5 -12.06 3.09 0.81
C ILE A 5 -10.90 3.56 1.71
N LEU A 6 -10.41 4.79 1.56
CA LEU A 6 -9.31 5.28 2.39
C LEU A 6 -9.77 5.57 3.82
N ASP A 7 -10.97 6.12 3.96
CA ASP A 7 -11.58 6.39 5.25
C ASP A 7 -11.79 5.07 6.02
N ASP A 8 -12.34 4.03 5.37
CA ASP A 8 -12.48 2.68 5.94
C ASP A 8 -11.12 2.07 6.33
N CYS A 9 -10.09 2.31 5.54
CA CYS A 9 -8.73 1.85 5.83
C CYS A 9 -8.14 2.55 7.05
N ALA A 10 -8.41 3.85 7.24
CA ALA A 10 -8.04 4.58 8.44
C ALA A 10 -8.72 3.99 9.68
N GLU A 11 -10.03 3.72 9.60
CA GLU A 11 -10.80 3.19 10.73
C GLU A 11 -10.40 1.76 11.12
N THR A 12 -10.12 0.91 10.13
CA THR A 12 -9.81 -0.52 10.36
C THR A 12 -8.32 -0.79 10.58
N GLY A 13 -7.45 0.18 10.29
CA GLY A 13 -5.99 -0.04 10.29
C GLY A 13 -5.50 -0.89 9.12
N THR A 14 -6.29 -0.99 8.03
CA THR A 14 -5.97 -1.84 6.87
C THR A 14 -5.14 -1.07 5.85
N VAL A 15 -4.01 -1.64 5.43
CA VAL A 15 -3.18 -1.06 4.36
C VAL A 15 -3.71 -1.48 2.99
N ILE A 16 -3.79 -0.54 2.06
CA ILE A 16 -4.21 -0.80 0.67
C ILE A 16 -3.00 -1.22 -0.16
N LEU A 17 -3.13 -2.26 -0.98
CA LEU A 17 -2.20 -2.57 -2.06
C LEU A 17 -2.90 -2.31 -3.41
N THR A 18 -2.38 -1.38 -4.22
CA THR A 18 -3.02 -0.95 -5.47
C THR A 18 -2.01 -0.58 -6.55
N ASN A 19 -2.44 -0.59 -7.81
CA ASN A 19 -1.68 -0.03 -8.94
C ASN A 19 -2.33 1.23 -9.52
N ASP A 20 -3.43 1.68 -8.91
CA ASP A 20 -4.16 2.84 -9.38
C ASP A 20 -3.55 4.11 -8.79
N ARG A 21 -3.01 4.94 -9.68
CA ARG A 21 -2.29 6.17 -9.31
C ARG A 21 -3.21 7.23 -8.70
N ASP A 22 -4.52 7.12 -8.87
CA ASP A 22 -5.46 8.04 -8.22
C ASP A 22 -5.32 7.98 -6.69
N PHE A 23 -4.97 6.82 -6.12
CA PHE A 23 -4.72 6.68 -4.68
C PHE A 23 -3.53 7.51 -4.19
N VAL A 24 -2.53 7.80 -5.03
CA VAL A 24 -1.40 8.65 -4.63
C VAL A 24 -1.90 10.07 -4.35
N ARG A 25 -2.80 10.59 -5.20
CA ARG A 25 -3.39 11.91 -4.98
C ARG A 25 -4.30 11.89 -3.75
N MET A 26 -5.20 10.89 -3.65
CA MET A 26 -6.16 10.81 -2.54
C MET A 26 -5.49 10.60 -1.18
N ALA A 27 -4.38 9.86 -1.12
CA ALA A 27 -3.58 9.67 0.09
C ALA A 27 -3.01 10.97 0.68
N ASN A 28 -2.78 11.99 -0.16
CA ASN A 28 -2.35 13.31 0.33
C ASN A 28 -3.51 14.16 0.88
N GLU A 29 -4.75 13.78 0.58
CA GLU A 29 -5.95 14.55 0.90
C GLU A 29 -6.72 13.96 2.10
N ARG A 30 -6.40 12.72 2.51
CA ARG A 30 -7.17 11.93 3.47
C ARG A 30 -6.29 11.09 4.36
N ASP A 31 -6.73 10.86 5.59
CA ASP A 31 -6.08 9.92 6.49
C ASP A 31 -6.32 8.47 6.03
N HIS A 32 -5.34 7.60 6.27
CA HIS A 32 -5.39 6.16 5.96
C HIS A 32 -4.30 5.39 6.73
N ALA A 33 -4.47 4.08 6.87
CA ALA A 33 -3.47 3.24 7.54
C ALA A 33 -2.21 2.98 6.69
N GLY A 34 -2.26 3.23 5.38
CA GLY A 34 -1.12 3.13 4.47
C GLY A 34 -1.55 2.75 3.05
N VAL A 35 -0.79 3.18 2.05
CA VAL A 35 -0.99 2.78 0.66
C VAL A 35 0.31 2.20 0.11
N VAL A 36 0.24 1.00 -0.44
CA VAL A 36 1.32 0.34 -1.19
C VAL A 36 0.97 0.37 -2.67
N MET A 37 1.82 1.02 -3.44
CA MET A 37 1.74 1.11 -4.89
C MET A 37 2.63 0.05 -5.53
N TYR A 38 2.10 -0.70 -6.49
CA TYR A 38 2.91 -1.52 -7.39
C TYR A 38 2.75 -1.01 -8.82
N THR A 39 3.86 -0.80 -9.54
CA THR A 39 3.80 -0.27 -10.92
C THR A 39 3.72 -1.37 -11.96
N ASP A 40 4.32 -2.51 -11.68
CA ASP A 40 4.32 -3.66 -12.56
C ASP A 40 3.12 -4.57 -12.25
N ARG A 41 2.12 -4.50 -13.13
CA ARG A 41 0.90 -5.33 -13.02
C ARG A 41 1.18 -6.82 -13.08
N ARG A 42 2.28 -7.23 -13.71
CA ARG A 42 2.65 -8.63 -13.81
C ARG A 42 3.49 -9.07 -12.63
N PHE A 43 4.09 -8.19 -11.84
CA PHE A 43 4.95 -8.59 -10.72
C PHE A 43 4.26 -9.54 -9.75
N LEU A 44 3.01 -9.24 -9.37
CA LEU A 44 2.24 -10.12 -8.48
C LEU A 44 1.88 -11.48 -9.12
N LEU A 45 1.85 -11.57 -10.45
CA LEU A 45 1.48 -12.77 -11.21
C LEU A 45 2.70 -13.61 -11.59
N ASP A 46 3.76 -12.97 -12.09
CA ASP A 46 4.97 -13.59 -12.63
C ASP A 46 5.92 -14.02 -11.50
N ASP A 47 5.94 -13.30 -10.37
CA ASP A 47 6.80 -13.59 -9.22
C ASP A 47 6.09 -13.37 -7.85
N PRO A 48 5.08 -14.19 -7.54
CA PRO A 48 4.31 -14.05 -6.31
C PRO A 48 5.13 -14.27 -5.04
N THR A 49 6.22 -15.05 -5.10
CA THR A 49 7.08 -15.32 -3.94
C THR A 49 7.87 -14.09 -3.54
N ASN A 50 8.52 -13.40 -4.49
CA ASN A 50 9.22 -12.16 -4.19
C ASN A 50 8.26 -11.03 -3.82
N ALA A 51 7.09 -10.96 -4.46
CA ALA A 51 6.05 -10.00 -4.06
C ALA A 51 5.60 -10.19 -2.61
N ALA A 52 5.34 -11.44 -2.19
CA ALA A 52 5.00 -11.74 -0.81
C ALA A 52 6.17 -11.44 0.15
N GLY A 53 7.41 -11.73 -0.25
CA GLY A 53 8.61 -11.40 0.49
C GLY A 53 8.73 -9.89 0.77
N ALA A 54 8.57 -9.07 -0.27
CA ALA A 54 8.59 -7.62 -0.15
C ALA A 54 7.53 -7.10 0.84
N LEU A 55 6.29 -7.61 0.77
CA LEU A 55 5.22 -7.25 1.72
C LEU A 55 5.56 -7.67 3.16
N VAL A 56 6.18 -8.84 3.35
CA VAL A 56 6.63 -9.31 4.68
C VAL A 56 7.73 -8.41 5.23
N GLU A 57 8.70 -8.00 4.41
CA GLU A 57 9.76 -7.09 4.84
C GLU A 57 9.22 -5.69 5.17
N MET A 58 8.29 -5.16 4.36
CA MET A 58 7.57 -3.92 4.67
C MET A 58 6.85 -4.00 6.02
N ASN A 59 6.12 -5.09 6.28
CA ASN A 59 5.41 -5.29 7.53
C ASN A 59 6.34 -5.49 8.74
N ARG A 60 7.60 -5.90 8.54
CA ARG A 60 8.62 -5.96 9.59
C ARG A 60 9.24 -4.60 9.87
N TYR A 61 9.44 -3.79 8.82
CA TYR A 61 10.05 -2.47 8.93
C TYR A 61 9.11 -1.46 9.58
N TYR A 62 7.84 -1.46 9.16
CA TYR A 62 6.83 -0.58 9.73
C TYR A 62 6.28 -1.16 11.04
N SER A 63 6.25 -0.33 12.10
CA SER A 63 5.43 -0.63 13.28
C SER A 63 3.95 -0.54 12.91
N LYS A 64 3.06 -1.02 13.78
CA LYS A 64 1.60 -1.05 13.54
C LYS A 64 1.02 0.29 13.04
N ASP A 65 1.58 1.41 13.50
CA ASP A 65 1.14 2.77 13.12
C ASP A 65 2.15 3.50 12.22
N GLY A 66 3.33 2.92 11.99
CA GLY A 66 4.43 3.58 11.26
C GLY A 66 4.15 3.82 9.78
N MET A 67 3.13 3.17 9.24
CA MET A 67 2.72 3.27 7.84
C MET A 67 1.54 4.23 7.61
N ALA A 68 0.92 4.72 8.69
CA ALA A 68 -0.22 5.62 8.60
C ALA A 68 0.13 6.88 7.78
N ASN A 69 -0.76 7.26 6.87
CA ASN A 69 -0.61 8.42 5.97
C ASN A 69 0.66 8.38 5.09
N THR A 70 1.20 7.18 4.82
CA THR A 70 2.34 6.99 3.90
C THR A 70 1.94 6.28 2.60
N VAL A 71 2.60 6.68 1.51
CA VAL A 71 2.53 5.98 0.22
C VAL A 71 3.89 5.33 -0.05
N GLU A 72 3.90 4.01 -0.06
CA GLU A 72 5.08 3.20 -0.34
C GLU A 72 5.01 2.57 -1.72
N TRP A 73 6.17 2.33 -2.33
CA TRP A 73 6.25 1.67 -3.62
C TRP A 73 6.83 0.28 -3.42
N LEU A 74 6.03 -0.76 -3.68
CA LEU A 74 6.44 -2.16 -3.52
C LEU A 74 7.71 -2.48 -4.32
N ASP A 75 7.92 -1.78 -5.43
CA ASP A 75 9.09 -1.94 -6.30
C ASP A 75 10.41 -1.53 -5.62
N ASN A 76 10.37 -0.72 -4.56
CA ASN A 76 11.54 -0.35 -3.76
C ASN A 76 11.99 -1.46 -2.78
N TRP A 77 11.18 -2.51 -2.63
CA TRP A 77 11.36 -3.59 -1.66
C TRP A 77 11.72 -4.92 -2.33
N ARG A 78 12.09 -4.87 -3.62
CA ARG A 78 12.57 -6.01 -4.41
C ARG A 78 14.00 -6.40 -4.06
#